data_AF-A0A7C3ZIB3-F1
#
_entry.id   AF-A0A7C3ZIB3-F1
#
_cell.length_a   1.000
_cell.length_b   1.000
_cell.length_c   1.000
_cell.angle_alpha   90.00
_cell.angle_beta   90.00
_cell.angle_gamma   90.00
#
_symmetry.space_group_name_H-M   'P 1'
#
loop_
_entity.id
_entity.type
_entity.pdbx_description
1 polymer ?
#
loop_
_entity_poly.entity_id
_entity_poly.type
_entity_poly.pdbx_seq_one_letter_code
_entity_poly.pdbx_strand_id
1 'polypeptide(L)'
;MLNPIASLLLTTAILSPVTLPPNQADILISQRMSCETAIFNMESRIKDGRKITLAFNFRQLSPEWQQGAPPQRIYQLLVIMGELRQPQPVDAVMNSNQMLTAMATQVIDSCPNIGAVTYSKKHTGDIRTFGLLTNGVREFDCAAPLDRNNPRRIIPWGQQFCG
;
A
#
# COMPACT_ATOMS: atom_id res chain seq x y z
N MET A 1 -68.46 34.33 -22.79
CA MET A 1 -67.78 34.78 -21.55
C MET A 1 -66.99 33.58 -21.02
N LEU A 2 -65.66 33.69 -21.01
CA LEU A 2 -64.71 32.58 -20.83
C LEU A 2 -64.36 32.36 -19.35
N ASN A 3 -64.23 31.08 -18.99
CA ASN A 3 -63.87 30.53 -17.68
C ASN A 3 -62.34 30.28 -17.64
N PRO A 4 -61.60 30.45 -16.52
CA PRO A 4 -60.21 30.02 -16.45
C PRO A 4 -60.05 28.71 -15.66
N ILE A 5 -59.41 27.72 -16.27
CA ILE A 5 -58.90 26.51 -15.59
C ILE A 5 -57.43 26.75 -15.29
N ALA A 6 -57.12 26.94 -14.00
CA ALA A 6 -55.76 27.02 -13.50
C ALA A 6 -55.13 25.61 -13.52
N SER A 7 -54.14 25.40 -14.38
CA SER A 7 -53.31 24.19 -14.36
C SER A 7 -52.12 24.39 -13.43
N LEU A 8 -52.09 23.66 -12.32
CA LEU A 8 -50.94 23.56 -11.42
C LEU A 8 -49.90 22.61 -12.05
N LEU A 9 -48.74 23.17 -12.43
CA LEU A 9 -47.54 22.39 -12.75
C LEU A 9 -46.81 22.06 -11.45
N LEU A 10 -46.90 20.81 -10.98
CA LEU A 10 -46.00 20.29 -9.95
C LEU A 10 -44.64 19.98 -10.61
N THR A 11 -43.67 20.86 -10.40
CA THR A 11 -42.25 20.57 -10.67
C THR A 11 -41.70 19.74 -9.53
N THR A 12 -41.59 18.42 -9.73
CA THR A 12 -40.84 17.53 -8.82
C THR A 12 -39.34 17.82 -8.97
N ALA A 13 -38.75 18.49 -7.99
CA ALA A 13 -37.31 18.63 -7.87
C ALA A 13 -36.70 17.26 -7.58
N ILE A 14 -35.95 16.71 -8.54
CA ILE A 14 -35.16 15.49 -8.36
C ILE A 14 -33.96 15.87 -7.49
N LEU A 15 -34.03 15.55 -6.20
CA LEU A 15 -32.90 15.60 -5.29
C LEU A 15 -31.96 14.44 -5.64
N SER A 16 -30.93 14.71 -6.45
CA SER A 16 -29.83 13.78 -6.61
C SER A 16 -29.12 13.61 -5.27
N PRO A 17 -29.00 12.38 -4.72
CA PRO A 17 -28.27 12.18 -3.49
C PRO A 17 -26.81 12.56 -3.70
N VAL A 18 -26.32 13.51 -2.88
CA VAL A 18 -24.90 13.86 -2.83
C VAL A 18 -24.17 12.69 -2.19
N THR A 19 -23.66 11.77 -3.00
CA THR A 19 -22.71 10.76 -2.52
C THR A 19 -21.40 11.47 -2.22
N LEU A 20 -21.13 11.69 -0.94
CA LEU A 20 -19.85 12.19 -0.47
C LEU A 20 -18.74 11.20 -0.90
N PRO A 21 -17.59 11.69 -1.39
CA PRO A 21 -16.47 10.81 -1.67
C PRO A 21 -16.04 10.11 -0.36
N PRO A 22 -15.71 8.81 -0.41
CA PRO A 22 -15.30 8.08 0.77
C PRO A 22 -14.09 8.75 1.41
N ASN A 23 -14.14 8.93 2.74
CA ASN A 23 -13.02 9.50 3.46
C ASN A 23 -11.83 8.51 3.43
N GLN A 24 -10.60 9.01 3.62
CA GLN A 24 -9.39 8.19 3.58
C GLN A 24 -9.38 7.06 4.63
N ALA A 25 -10.05 7.23 5.77
CA ALA A 25 -10.13 6.22 6.81
C ALA A 25 -10.99 5.02 6.37
N ASP A 26 -12.11 5.26 5.70
CA ASP A 26 -13.01 4.21 5.19
C ASP A 26 -12.34 3.39 4.09
N ILE A 27 -11.55 4.05 3.23
CA ILE A 27 -10.74 3.38 2.21
C ILE A 27 -9.69 2.46 2.88
N LEU A 28 -8.98 2.95 3.90
CA LEU A 28 -7.98 2.17 4.63
C LEU A 28 -8.61 0.95 5.34
N ILE A 29 -9.79 1.13 5.94
CA ILE A 29 -10.53 0.04 6.59
C ILE A 29 -10.97 -1.00 5.55
N SER A 30 -11.57 -0.55 4.43
CA SER A 30 -12.02 -1.43 3.34
C SER A 30 -10.87 -2.26 2.75
N GLN A 31 -9.70 -1.65 2.54
CA GLN A 31 -8.51 -2.34 2.05
C GLN A 31 -7.95 -3.34 3.06
N ARG A 32 -7.93 -2.96 4.34
CA ARG A 32 -7.47 -3.87 5.38
C ARG A 32 -8.37 -5.09 5.46
N MET A 33 -9.69 -4.92 5.30
CA MET A 33 -10.64 -6.03 5.27
C MET A 33 -10.45 -6.93 4.04
N SER A 34 -10.23 -6.37 2.85
CA SER A 34 -9.97 -7.19 1.65
C SER A 34 -8.63 -7.94 1.69
N CYS A 35 -7.67 -7.43 2.46
CA CYS A 35 -6.33 -8.01 2.63
C CYS A 35 -6.13 -8.84 3.89
N GLU A 36 -7.16 -9.00 4.72
CA GLU A 36 -7.03 -9.45 6.11
C GLU A 36 -6.33 -10.79 6.22
N THR A 37 -6.73 -11.78 5.42
CA THR A 37 -6.12 -13.12 5.43
C THR A 37 -4.65 -13.09 5.01
N ALA A 38 -4.29 -12.32 3.99
CA ALA A 38 -2.91 -12.23 3.53
C ALA A 38 -2.02 -11.53 4.58
N ILE A 39 -2.53 -10.48 5.21
CA ILE A 39 -1.84 -9.77 6.30
C ILE A 39 -1.67 -10.67 7.52
N PHE A 40 -2.72 -11.40 7.91
CA PHE A 40 -2.65 -12.37 9.01
C PHE A 40 -1.62 -13.47 8.76
N ASN A 41 -1.60 -14.04 7.57
CA ASN A 41 -0.63 -15.08 7.19
C ASN A 41 0.81 -14.56 7.22
N MET A 42 1.03 -13.34 6.71
CA MET A 42 2.33 -12.69 6.80
C MET A 42 2.75 -12.42 8.25
N GLU A 43 1.83 -11.90 9.08
CA GLU A 43 2.09 -11.69 10.51
C GLU A 43 2.49 -12.98 11.20
N SER A 44 1.72 -14.06 11.00
CA SER A 44 2.01 -15.39 11.55
C SER A 44 3.39 -15.86 11.11
N ARG A 45 3.70 -15.77 9.81
CA ARG A 45 5.00 -16.16 9.26
C ARG A 45 6.16 -15.34 9.81
N ILE A 46 6.01 -14.04 10.06
CA ILE A 46 7.08 -13.21 10.64
C ILE A 46 7.30 -13.54 12.12
N LYS A 47 6.21 -13.79 12.87
CA LYS A 47 6.26 -14.02 14.32
C LYS A 47 6.51 -15.47 14.72
N ASP A 48 6.43 -16.41 13.78
CA ASP A 48 6.64 -17.83 14.07
C ASP A 48 8.01 -18.05 14.72
N GLY A 49 8.00 -18.54 15.97
CA GLY A 49 9.19 -18.73 16.82
C GLY A 49 9.94 -17.45 17.22
N ARG A 50 9.42 -16.24 16.96
CA ARG A 50 10.15 -14.96 17.08
C ARG A 50 9.39 -13.91 17.90
N LYS A 51 10.11 -13.16 18.73
CA LYS A 51 9.57 -12.01 19.49
C LYS A 51 9.69 -10.71 18.69
N ILE A 52 8.88 -10.60 17.63
CA ILE A 52 8.80 -9.43 16.75
C ILE A 52 7.46 -8.72 16.95
N THR A 53 7.51 -7.39 17.02
CA THR A 53 6.34 -6.51 16.97
C THR A 53 6.15 -6.01 15.55
N LEU A 54 4.90 -5.93 15.08
CA LEU A 54 4.55 -5.46 13.75
C LEU A 54 3.64 -4.23 13.80
N ALA A 55 3.86 -3.31 12.88
CA ALA A 55 2.89 -2.28 12.53
C ALA A 55 2.70 -2.24 11.02
N PHE A 56 1.45 -2.13 10.59
CA PHE A 56 1.07 -2.13 9.18
C PHE A 56 0.53 -0.75 8.80
N ASN A 57 1.01 -0.18 7.70
CA ASN A 57 0.51 1.08 7.17
C ASN A 57 0.25 0.95 5.67
N PHE A 58 -0.96 1.24 5.24
CA PHE A 58 -1.26 1.39 3.83
C PHE A 58 -0.96 2.83 3.41
N ARG A 59 -0.21 2.99 2.33
CA ARG A 59 0.10 4.30 1.77
C ARG A 59 -0.31 4.32 0.32
N GLN A 60 -1.01 5.36 -0.08
CA GLN A 60 -1.20 5.63 -1.51
C GLN A 60 0.17 5.92 -2.13
N LEU A 61 0.43 5.38 -3.31
CA LEU A 61 1.66 5.67 -4.06
C LEU A 61 1.68 7.17 -4.41
N SER A 62 2.86 7.79 -4.44
CA SER A 62 2.96 9.17 -4.91
C SER A 62 2.64 9.25 -6.40
N PRO A 63 2.21 10.42 -6.93
CA PRO A 63 1.90 10.57 -8.35
C PRO A 63 3.04 10.11 -9.27
N GLU A 64 4.28 10.31 -8.86
CA GLU A 64 5.46 9.94 -9.61
C GLU A 64 5.67 8.42 -9.66
N TRP A 65 5.46 7.72 -8.55
CA TRP A 65 5.53 6.24 -8.50
C TRP A 65 4.35 5.59 -9.23
N GLN A 66 3.17 6.22 -9.24
CA GLN A 66 1.99 5.73 -9.95
C GLN A 66 2.20 5.66 -11.47
N GLN A 67 3.04 6.52 -12.05
CA GLN A 67 3.29 6.52 -13.50
C GLN A 67 3.93 5.22 -14.01
N GLY A 68 4.73 4.55 -13.17
CA GLY A 68 5.37 3.28 -13.52
C GLY A 68 4.69 2.05 -12.92
N ALA A 69 3.83 2.22 -11.92
CA ALA A 69 3.10 1.12 -11.28
C ALA A 69 2.04 0.52 -12.22
N PRO A 70 1.71 -0.78 -12.09
CA PRO A 70 0.62 -1.36 -12.86
C PRO A 70 -0.72 -0.64 -12.60
N PRO A 71 -1.63 -0.59 -13.59
CA PRO A 71 -2.93 0.05 -13.42
C PRO A 71 -3.68 -0.50 -12.20
N GLN A 72 -4.39 0.37 -11.48
CA GLN A 72 -5.19 0.05 -10.28
C GLN A 72 -4.38 -0.36 -9.03
N ARG A 73 -3.06 -0.57 -9.16
CA ARG A 73 -2.14 -0.92 -8.06
C ARG A 73 -1.62 0.32 -7.33
N ILE A 74 -2.53 1.16 -6.83
CA ILE A 74 -2.23 2.52 -6.37
C ILE A 74 -1.84 2.62 -4.88
N TYR A 75 -1.69 1.49 -4.18
CA TYR A 75 -1.25 1.44 -2.77
C TYR A 75 0.02 0.61 -2.58
N GLN A 76 0.77 0.94 -1.53
CA GLN A 76 1.80 0.10 -0.94
C GLN A 76 1.44 -0.27 0.50
N LEU A 77 1.83 -1.46 0.94
CA LEU A 77 1.77 -1.88 2.34
C LEU A 77 3.15 -1.76 2.97
N LEU A 78 3.29 -0.88 3.95
CA LEU A 78 4.48 -0.77 4.78
C LEU A 78 4.34 -1.65 6.04
N VAL A 79 5.26 -2.59 6.21
CA VAL A 79 5.38 -3.51 7.35
C VAL A 79 6.59 -3.10 8.18
N ILE A 80 6.34 -2.54 9.37
CA ILE A 80 7.38 -2.08 10.28
C ILE A 80 7.62 -3.15 11.34
N MET A 81 8.85 -3.66 11.42
CA MET A 81 9.27 -4.72 12.32
C MET A 81 10.14 -4.15 13.45
N GLY A 82 9.72 -4.37 14.69
CA GLY A 82 10.47 -3.99 15.89
C GLY A 82 10.80 -5.19 16.78
N GLU A 83 11.89 -5.10 17.52
CA GLU A 83 12.39 -6.18 18.39
C GLU A 83 12.09 -5.92 19.86
N LEU A 84 11.79 -6.99 20.61
CA LEU A 84 11.66 -6.96 22.07
C LEU A 84 12.91 -7.57 22.72
N ARG A 85 13.97 -6.75 22.87
CA ARG A 85 15.16 -7.00 23.71
C ARG A 85 15.94 -8.31 23.47
N GLN A 86 15.69 -9.05 22.40
CA GLN A 86 16.41 -10.28 22.02
C GLN A 86 17.41 -9.99 20.90
N PRO A 87 18.46 -10.82 20.71
CA PRO A 87 19.43 -10.59 19.65
C PRO A 87 18.78 -10.80 18.27
N GLN A 88 18.49 -9.67 17.62
CA GLN A 88 18.30 -9.52 16.17
C GLN A 88 17.28 -10.44 15.45
N PRO A 89 16.11 -10.79 16.01
CA PRO A 89 15.14 -11.62 15.30
C PRO A 89 14.59 -10.99 14.01
N VAL A 90 14.63 -9.66 13.87
CA VAL A 90 14.21 -8.97 12.64
C VAL A 90 15.26 -9.13 11.55
N ASP A 91 16.55 -9.20 11.88
CA ASP A 91 17.60 -9.37 10.86
C ASP A 91 17.51 -10.73 10.17
N ALA A 92 17.12 -11.79 10.89
CA ALA A 92 16.86 -13.09 10.27
C ALA A 92 15.72 -13.05 9.23
N VAL A 93 14.68 -12.24 9.49
CA VAL A 93 13.58 -12.01 8.54
C VAL A 93 14.05 -11.15 7.37
N MET A 94 14.67 -10.01 7.68
CA MET A 94 15.12 -9.02 6.70
C MET A 94 16.18 -9.58 5.75
N ASN A 95 17.00 -10.53 6.19
CA ASN A 95 18.00 -11.19 5.34
C ASN A 95 17.43 -12.32 4.47
N SER A 96 16.21 -12.78 4.72
CA SER A 96 15.60 -13.87 3.96
C SER A 96 14.82 -13.37 2.75
N ASN A 97 15.52 -13.16 1.63
CA ASN A 97 14.89 -12.71 0.38
C ASN A 97 13.73 -13.61 -0.06
N GLN A 98 13.91 -14.93 0.06
CA GLN A 98 12.88 -15.90 -0.29
C GLN A 98 11.61 -15.71 0.55
N MET A 99 11.75 -15.53 1.87
CA MET A 99 10.62 -15.33 2.76
C MET A 99 9.89 -14.02 2.45
N LEU A 100 10.62 -12.91 2.31
CA LEU A 100 10.04 -11.61 2.00
C LEU A 100 9.32 -11.61 0.64
N THR A 101 9.94 -12.19 -0.38
CA THR A 101 9.34 -12.32 -1.72
C THR A 101 8.04 -13.14 -1.66
N ALA A 102 8.05 -14.29 -0.97
CA ALA A 102 6.87 -15.14 -0.86
C ALA A 102 5.70 -14.46 -0.15
N MET A 103 5.98 -13.72 0.93
CA MET A 103 4.96 -12.95 1.64
C MET A 103 4.45 -11.77 0.81
N ALA A 104 5.34 -11.04 0.14
CA ALA A 104 4.95 -9.93 -0.73
C ALA A 104 4.09 -10.39 -1.90
N THR A 105 4.45 -11.54 -2.50
CA THR A 105 3.67 -12.18 -3.57
C THR A 105 2.27 -12.51 -3.07
N GLN A 106 2.15 -13.17 -1.92
CA GLN A 106 0.84 -13.52 -1.35
C GLN A 106 -0.04 -12.29 -1.10
N VAL A 107 0.54 -11.20 -0.59
CA VAL A 107 -0.19 -9.93 -0.37
C VAL A 107 -0.63 -9.33 -1.70
N ILE A 108 0.29 -9.14 -2.64
CA ILE A 108 -0.01 -8.49 -3.93
C ILE A 108 -1.05 -9.31 -4.71
N ASP A 109 -0.97 -10.64 -4.70
CA ASP A 109 -1.93 -11.50 -5.39
C ASP A 109 -3.33 -11.45 -4.74
N SER A 110 -3.39 -11.37 -3.40
CA SER A 110 -4.65 -11.34 -2.66
C SER A 110 -5.29 -9.94 -2.59
N CYS A 111 -4.50 -8.89 -2.77
CA CYS A 111 -4.90 -7.49 -2.59
C CYS A 111 -4.80 -6.71 -3.91
N PRO A 112 -5.87 -6.63 -4.71
CA PRO A 112 -5.82 -6.16 -6.11
C PRO A 112 -5.38 -4.70 -6.28
N ASN A 113 -5.40 -3.89 -5.23
CA ASN A 113 -5.01 -2.49 -5.23
C ASN A 113 -3.59 -2.25 -4.66
N ILE A 114 -2.94 -3.26 -4.09
CA ILE A 114 -1.57 -3.18 -3.59
C ILE A 114 -0.59 -3.51 -4.72
N GLY A 115 0.27 -2.57 -5.06
CA GLY A 115 1.35 -2.74 -6.03
C GLY A 115 2.68 -3.15 -5.42
N ALA A 116 2.91 -2.82 -4.14
CA ALA A 116 4.15 -3.09 -3.46
C ALA A 116 3.98 -3.34 -1.95
N VAL A 117 4.92 -4.09 -1.39
CA VAL A 117 5.09 -4.32 0.05
C VAL A 117 6.49 -3.88 0.45
N THR A 118 6.59 -2.95 1.40
CA THR A 118 7.87 -2.50 1.96
C THR A 118 8.02 -3.05 3.37
N TYR A 119 9.08 -3.81 3.59
CA TYR A 119 9.49 -4.25 4.93
C TYR A 119 10.50 -3.24 5.47
N SER A 120 10.33 -2.82 6.72
CA SER A 120 11.23 -1.87 7.37
C SER A 120 11.59 -2.33 8.76
N LYS A 121 12.88 -2.28 9.09
CA LYS A 121 13.34 -2.45 10.46
C LYS A 121 13.19 -1.13 11.20
N LYS A 122 12.50 -1.17 12.35
CA LYS A 122 12.17 -0.01 13.15
C LYS A 122 13.45 0.71 13.61
N HIS A 123 13.53 2.01 13.37
CA HIS A 123 14.64 2.91 13.78
C HIS A 123 16.01 2.69 13.12
N THR A 124 16.11 1.97 12.00
CA THR A 124 17.41 1.73 11.33
C THR A 124 17.53 2.30 9.92
N GLY A 125 16.41 2.65 9.28
CA GLY A 125 16.41 3.06 7.87
C GLY A 125 16.51 1.90 6.88
N ASP A 126 16.80 0.68 7.37
CA ASP A 126 16.82 -0.54 6.59
C ASP A 126 15.41 -0.87 6.08
N ILE A 127 15.27 -0.85 4.75
CA ILE A 127 14.04 -1.11 4.03
C ILE A 127 14.26 -2.03 2.84
N ARG A 128 13.30 -2.91 2.59
CA ARG A 128 13.26 -3.78 1.41
C ARG A 128 11.86 -3.75 0.81
N THR A 129 11.75 -3.22 -0.40
CA THR A 129 10.48 -3.10 -1.13
C THR A 129 10.38 -4.16 -2.21
N PHE A 130 9.25 -4.84 -2.25
CA PHE A 130 8.93 -5.83 -3.26
C PHE A 130 7.68 -5.36 -3.98
N GLY A 131 7.72 -5.28 -5.30
CA GLY A 131 6.56 -4.82 -6.07
C GLY A 131 6.32 -5.62 -7.33
N LEU A 132 5.12 -5.44 -7.87
CA LEU A 132 4.66 -6.10 -9.09
C LEU A 132 5.36 -5.49 -10.31
N LEU A 133 6.25 -6.26 -10.92
CA LEU A 133 6.93 -5.95 -12.18
C LEU A 133 6.39 -6.86 -13.30
N THR A 134 6.82 -6.62 -14.55
CA THR A 134 6.37 -7.38 -15.73
C THR A 134 6.50 -8.89 -15.58
N ASN A 135 7.52 -9.36 -14.85
CA ASN A 135 7.80 -10.79 -14.65
C ASN A 135 7.39 -11.31 -13.25
N GLY A 136 6.46 -10.61 -12.59
CA GLY A 136 5.97 -10.96 -11.26
C GLY A 136 6.55 -10.09 -10.15
N VAL A 137 6.31 -10.52 -8.90
CA VAL A 137 6.75 -9.79 -7.71
C VAL A 137 8.24 -10.00 -7.48
N ARG A 138 8.99 -8.90 -7.39
CA ARG A 138 10.44 -8.89 -7.15
C ARG A 138 10.83 -7.75 -6.24
N GLU A 139 11.99 -7.88 -5.61
CA GLU A 139 12.61 -6.78 -4.90
C GLU A 139 12.93 -5.62 -5.86
N PHE A 140 12.76 -4.40 -5.39
CA PHE A 140 13.12 -3.19 -6.10
C PHE A 140 14.62 -2.96 -6.01
N ASP A 141 15.21 -2.54 -7.12
CA ASP A 141 16.64 -2.22 -7.18
C ASP A 141 16.96 -0.96 -6.37
N CYS A 142 18.19 -0.87 -5.86
CA CYS A 142 18.66 0.37 -5.25
C CYS A 142 18.79 1.46 -6.33
N ALA A 143 18.07 2.56 -6.14
CA ALA A 143 18.29 3.77 -6.92
C ALA A 143 19.70 4.30 -6.62
N ALA A 144 20.35 4.86 -7.65
CA ALA A 144 21.61 5.57 -7.43
C ALA A 144 21.42 6.73 -6.43
N PRO A 145 22.45 7.07 -5.64
CA PRO A 145 22.35 8.10 -4.61
C PRO A 145 21.78 9.41 -5.16
N LEU A 146 21.10 10.17 -4.29
CA LEU A 146 20.69 11.52 -4.64
C LEU A 146 21.93 12.35 -4.98
N ASP A 147 22.00 12.83 -6.21
CA ASP A 147 22.96 13.85 -6.60
C ASP A 147 22.60 15.14 -5.85
N ARG A 148 23.57 15.79 -5.21
CA ARG A 148 23.39 17.09 -4.54
C ARG A 148 22.88 18.15 -5.52
N ASN A 149 23.14 17.99 -6.81
CA ASN A 149 22.68 18.88 -7.87
C ASN A 149 21.27 18.54 -8.38
N ASN A 150 20.70 17.39 -7.98
CA ASN A 150 19.32 17.01 -8.30
C ASN A 150 18.62 16.38 -7.07
N PRO A 151 18.26 17.20 -6.07
CA PRO A 151 17.58 16.72 -4.86
C PRO A 151 16.14 16.28 -5.12
N ARG A 152 15.60 16.51 -6.32
CA ARG A 152 14.23 16.14 -6.72
C ARG A 152 14.19 14.94 -7.66
N ARG A 153 15.25 14.13 -7.69
CA ARG A 153 15.28 12.93 -8.53
C ARG A 153 14.08 12.03 -8.20
N ILE A 154 13.23 11.86 -9.20
CA ILE A 154 12.12 10.91 -9.16
C ILE A 154 12.71 9.50 -9.26
N ILE A 155 12.34 8.64 -8.33
CA ILE A 155 12.66 7.22 -8.42
C ILE A 155 11.60 6.53 -9.29
N PRO A 156 11.99 5.79 -10.35
CA PRO A 156 11.05 5.02 -11.15
C PRO A 156 10.49 3.83 -10.36
N TRP A 157 9.33 3.32 -10.79
CA TRP A 157 8.81 2.04 -10.29
C TRP A 157 9.83 0.92 -10.52
N GLY A 158 9.98 0.03 -9.52
CA GLY A 158 11.03 -0.97 -9.54
C GLY A 158 12.35 -0.53 -8.89
N GLN A 159 12.43 0.71 -8.37
CA GLN A 159 13.58 1.19 -7.62
C GLN A 159 13.19 1.75 -6.25
N GLN A 160 14.13 1.76 -5.30
CA GLN A 160 13.97 2.35 -3.97
C GLN A 160 15.25 3.07 -3.49
N PHE A 161 15.13 3.99 -2.53
CA PHE A 161 16.31 4.49 -1.81
C PHE A 161 16.80 3.41 -0.86
N CYS A 162 18.09 3.06 -0.94
CA CYS A 162 18.75 2.14 -0.02
C CYS A 162 19.64 2.92 0.95
N GLY A 163 19.78 2.42 2.17
CA GLY A 163 20.59 3.02 3.24
C GLY A 163 21.26 1.95 4.09
#